data_AF-A0A4D7CBL4-F1
#
_entry.id   AF-A0A4D7CBL4-F1
#
_cell.length_a   1.000
_cell.length_b   1.000
_cell.length_c   1.000
_cell.angle_alpha   90.00
_cell.angle_beta   90.00
_cell.angle_gamma   90.00
#
_symmetry.space_group_name_H-M   'P 1'
#
loop_
_entity.id
_entity.type
_entity.pdbx_description
1 polymer ?
#
loop_
_entity_poly.entity_id
_entity_poly.type
_entity_poly.pdbx_seq_one_letter_code
_entity_poly.pdbx_strand_id
1 'polypeptide(L)'
;MAGQGGIVTPFFRFKPLEASIPQAQPEGRQLALAPPLLLGGLLLLVLDALLLLGVGWRRPVLAALLVLLVPLPARAQFFGFDAPPPRARSPSELVQIGWVRTAGRDAASKAGLQQLANALATRTAVQPAVPTAVDPARDALGAYAMIYWPIAVAGPPLTPQIADRVRRYLEEGGLVLFDVVDSSVTQGGLRSRLAALSCRRSSR
;
A
#
# COMPACT_ATOMS: atom_id res chain seq x y z
N MET A 1 -18.77 0.53 -47.72
CA MET A 1 -17.90 1.04 -46.65
C MET A 1 -18.69 0.99 -45.34
N ALA A 2 -18.55 -0.10 -44.57
CA ALA A 2 -19.32 -0.34 -43.34
C ALA A 2 -18.36 -0.27 -42.14
N GLY A 3 -18.61 0.67 -41.23
CA GLY A 3 -17.82 0.89 -40.02
C GLY A 3 -17.97 -0.24 -39.02
N GLN A 4 -16.85 -0.83 -38.61
CA GLN A 4 -16.78 -1.81 -37.54
C GLN A 4 -16.93 -1.10 -36.19
N GLY A 5 -18.12 -1.19 -35.59
CA GLY A 5 -18.36 -0.81 -34.20
C GLY A 5 -17.76 -1.85 -33.26
N GLY A 6 -16.62 -1.52 -32.65
CA GLY A 6 -15.98 -2.35 -31.62
C GLY A 6 -16.90 -2.57 -30.43
N ILE A 7 -17.14 -3.84 -30.10
CA ILE A 7 -17.89 -4.26 -28.93
C ILE A 7 -17.02 -3.97 -27.70
N VAL A 8 -17.39 -2.97 -26.90
CA VAL A 8 -16.79 -2.73 -25.59
C VAL A 8 -17.33 -3.79 -24.63
N THR A 9 -16.47 -4.71 -24.20
CA THR A 9 -16.78 -5.77 -23.24
C THR A 9 -16.65 -5.23 -21.80
N PRO A 10 -17.73 -5.18 -21.00
CA PRO A 10 -17.71 -4.56 -19.67
C PRO A 10 -17.32 -5.53 -18.53
N PHE A 11 -16.58 -6.60 -18.83
CA PHE A 11 -16.20 -7.61 -17.85
C PHE A 11 -14.74 -7.43 -17.45
N PHE A 12 -14.50 -6.60 -16.43
CA PHE A 12 -13.28 -6.69 -15.65
C PHE A 12 -13.37 -7.94 -14.76
N ARG A 13 -12.90 -9.07 -15.29
CA ARG A 13 -12.65 -10.27 -14.49
C ARG A 13 -11.26 -10.12 -13.89
N PHE A 14 -11.18 -9.84 -12.59
CA PHE A 14 -9.91 -9.97 -11.87
C PHE A 14 -9.48 -11.43 -11.98
N LYS A 15 -8.48 -11.68 -12.82
CA LYS A 15 -7.67 -12.90 -12.70
C LYS A 15 -7.01 -12.77 -11.31
N PRO A 16 -7.23 -13.69 -10.37
CA PRO A 16 -6.48 -13.66 -9.12
C PRO A 16 -5.01 -13.58 -9.51
N LEU A 17 -4.25 -12.71 -8.85
CA LEU A 17 -2.81 -12.71 -8.98
C LEU A 17 -2.29 -14.01 -8.35
N GLU A 18 -2.48 -15.13 -9.04
CA GLU A 18 -1.45 -16.16 -9.20
C GLU A 18 -0.40 -15.66 -10.20
N ALA A 19 -0.17 -14.35 -10.24
CA ALA A 19 1.19 -13.90 -10.41
C ALA A 19 1.86 -14.36 -9.12
N SER A 20 2.65 -15.43 -9.22
CA SER A 20 4.03 -15.34 -8.77
C SER A 20 4.46 -13.91 -9.07
N ILE A 21 4.27 -13.02 -8.09
CA ILE A 21 4.78 -11.66 -8.16
C ILE A 21 6.24 -11.95 -8.41
N PRO A 22 6.78 -11.70 -9.62
CA PRO A 22 8.22 -11.62 -9.74
C PRO A 22 8.50 -10.56 -8.70
N GLN A 23 9.13 -10.95 -7.58
CA GLN A 23 9.74 -10.01 -6.66
C GLN A 23 10.34 -9.01 -7.63
N ALA A 24 9.81 -7.80 -7.67
CA ALA A 24 10.29 -6.79 -8.59
C ALA A 24 11.68 -6.53 -8.03
N GLN A 25 12.62 -7.35 -8.50
CA GLN A 25 14.02 -7.25 -8.23
C GLN A 25 14.26 -5.83 -8.69
N PRO A 26 14.59 -4.92 -7.77
CA PRO A 26 14.78 -3.54 -8.13
C PRO A 26 15.91 -3.53 -9.17
N GLU A 27 15.53 -3.44 -10.45
CA GLU A 27 16.41 -3.30 -11.61
C GLU A 27 17.07 -1.90 -11.61
N GLY A 28 16.69 -1.04 -10.67
CA GLY A 28 17.60 -0.01 -10.20
C GLY A 28 18.66 -0.72 -9.37
N ARG A 29 19.84 -0.93 -9.96
CA ARG A 29 21.06 -1.44 -9.29
C ARG A 29 21.15 -0.79 -7.92
N GLN A 30 20.61 -1.46 -6.91
CA GLN A 30 20.76 -1.07 -5.52
C GLN A 30 22.21 -1.37 -5.25
N LEU A 31 23.08 -0.41 -5.55
CA LEU A 31 24.42 -0.45 -5.05
C LEU A 31 24.23 -0.49 -3.55
N ALA A 32 24.43 -1.66 -2.96
CA ALA A 32 24.62 -1.76 -1.54
C ALA A 32 25.87 -0.93 -1.29
N LEU A 33 25.68 0.35 -0.94
CA LEU A 33 26.76 1.27 -0.59
C LEU A 33 27.37 0.84 0.75
N ALA A 34 26.63 0.08 1.56
CA ALA A 34 27.12 -0.46 2.82
C ALA A 34 28.43 -1.29 2.66
N PRO A 35 28.51 -2.33 1.81
CA PRO A 35 29.75 -3.07 1.58
C PRO A 35 30.99 -2.23 1.19
N PRO A 36 30.96 -1.34 0.17
CA PRO A 36 32.12 -0.53 -0.18
C PRO A 36 32.48 0.51 0.89
N LEU A 37 31.49 1.09 1.61
CA LEU A 37 31.79 2.00 2.73
C LEU A 37 32.40 1.27 3.93
N LEU A 38 31.95 0.06 4.24
CA LEU A 38 32.54 -0.75 5.31
C LEU A 38 33.97 -1.16 5.00
N LEU A 39 34.24 -1.57 3.75
CA LEU A 39 35.60 -1.85 3.28
C LEU A 39 36.49 -0.60 3.34
N GLY A 40 35.98 0.56 2.91
CA GLY A 40 36.68 1.83 3.00
C GLY A 40 37.01 2.22 4.44
N GLY A 41 36.03 2.10 5.36
CA GLY A 41 36.20 2.35 6.78
C GLY A 41 37.22 1.41 7.44
N LEU A 42 37.17 0.12 7.11
CA LEU A 42 38.14 -0.87 7.58
C LEU A 42 39.57 -0.53 7.11
N LEU A 43 39.71 -0.09 5.87
CA LEU A 43 41.01 0.27 5.30
C LEU A 43 41.57 1.55 5.95
N LEU A 44 40.73 2.55 6.20
CA LEU A 44 41.09 3.75 6.97
C LEU A 44 41.52 3.38 8.40
N LEU A 45 40.81 2.47 9.06
CA LEU A 45 41.15 2.01 10.41
C LEU A 45 42.51 1.32 10.45
N VAL A 46 42.81 0.46 9.48
CA VAL A 46 44.11 -0.19 9.36
C VAL A 46 45.20 0.85 9.09
N LEU A 47 44.95 1.82 8.21
CA LEU A 47 45.91 2.89 7.91
C LEU A 47 46.24 3.73 9.15
N ASP A 48 45.22 4.10 9.93
CA ASP A 48 45.37 4.84 11.19
C ASP A 48 46.21 4.04 12.21
N ALA A 49 45.94 2.74 12.35
CA ALA A 49 46.74 1.86 13.19
C ALA A 49 48.21 1.77 12.73
N LEU A 50 48.47 1.68 11.42
CA LEU A 50 49.83 1.70 10.88
C LEU A 50 50.54 3.05 11.09
N LEU A 51 49.82 4.17 10.96
CA LEU A 51 50.34 5.51 11.24
C LEU A 51 50.73 5.64 12.72
N LEU A 52 49.87 5.20 13.63
CA LEU A 52 50.15 5.14 15.07
C LEU A 52 51.37 4.25 15.39
N LEU A 53 51.56 3.16 14.64
CA LEU A 53 52.74 2.28 14.76
C LEU A 53 54.02 2.92 14.20
N GLY A 54 53.92 3.67 13.10
CA GLY A 54 55.04 4.30 12.40
C GLY A 54 55.63 5.53 13.09
N VAL A 55 54.83 6.24 13.90
CA VAL A 55 55.22 7.48 14.60
C VAL A 55 56.12 7.22 15.84
N GLY A 56 56.55 5.98 16.09
CA GLY A 56 57.59 5.69 17.08
C GLY A 56 57.10 5.62 18.54
N TRP A 57 55.80 5.79 18.79
CA TRP A 57 55.19 5.60 20.12
C TRP A 57 54.85 4.14 20.43
N ARG A 58 55.87 3.28 20.32
CA ARG A 58 55.72 1.81 20.36
C ARG A 58 55.18 1.24 21.67
N ARG A 59 55.18 1.99 22.78
CA ARG A 59 54.82 1.47 24.11
C ARG A 59 53.40 1.86 24.57
N PRO A 60 52.92 3.12 24.45
CA PRO A 60 51.55 3.44 24.83
C PRO A 60 50.51 2.95 23.80
N VAL A 61 50.85 2.88 22.52
CA VAL A 61 49.92 2.48 21.44
C VAL A 61 49.60 0.99 21.50
N LEU A 62 50.60 0.12 21.74
CA LEU A 62 50.37 -1.32 21.91
C LEU A 62 49.49 -1.62 23.13
N ALA A 63 49.68 -0.89 24.24
CA ALA A 63 48.84 -1.03 25.43
C ALA A 63 47.40 -0.55 25.20
N ALA A 64 47.22 0.58 24.51
CA ALA A 64 45.90 1.09 24.13
C ALA A 64 45.18 0.14 23.14
N LEU A 65 45.90 -0.44 22.18
CA LEU A 65 45.36 -1.42 21.24
C LEU A 65 44.92 -2.71 21.96
N LEU A 66 45.68 -3.16 22.96
CA LEU A 66 45.37 -4.35 23.75
C LEU A 66 44.17 -4.13 24.68
N VAL A 67 43.99 -2.91 25.20
CA VAL A 67 42.80 -2.49 25.96
C VAL A 67 41.57 -2.33 25.05
N LEU A 68 41.75 -1.87 23.80
CA LEU A 68 40.68 -1.78 22.80
C LEU A 68 40.27 -3.16 22.26
N LEU A 69 41.21 -4.13 22.25
CA LEU A 69 40.96 -5.54 21.91
C LEU A 69 40.35 -6.36 23.05
N VAL A 70 40.27 -5.82 24.27
CA VAL A 70 39.43 -6.42 25.31
C VAL A 70 38.01 -6.32 24.78
N PRO A 71 37.31 -7.45 24.57
CA PRO A 71 35.91 -7.41 24.24
C PRO A 71 35.21 -6.95 25.51
N LEU A 72 35.06 -5.64 25.68
CA LEU A 72 33.85 -5.17 26.33
C LEU A 72 32.72 -5.88 25.59
N PRO A 73 31.65 -6.32 26.25
CA PRO A 73 30.42 -6.68 25.58
C PRO A 73 29.86 -5.39 24.97
N ALA A 74 30.53 -4.89 23.93
CA ALA A 74 30.01 -4.07 22.89
C ALA A 74 28.93 -4.95 22.29
N ARG A 75 27.74 -4.87 22.91
CA ARG A 75 26.51 -5.13 22.21
C ARG A 75 26.68 -4.39 20.91
N ALA A 76 26.88 -5.17 19.85
CA ALA A 76 27.00 -4.66 18.52
C ALA A 76 25.78 -3.77 18.38
N GLN A 77 26.02 -2.46 18.43
CA GLN A 77 25.08 -1.48 17.95
C GLN A 77 25.18 -1.69 16.45
N PHE A 78 24.56 -2.77 16.00
CA PHE A 78 24.02 -2.81 14.67
C PHE A 78 23.22 -1.51 14.61
N PHE A 79 23.80 -0.48 14.01
CA PHE A 79 23.05 0.41 13.15
C PHE A 79 22.61 -0.41 11.93
N GLY A 80 21.93 -1.54 12.20
CA GLY A 80 20.94 -2.02 11.30
C GLY A 80 19.98 -0.85 11.20
N PHE A 81 19.60 -0.55 9.97
CA PHE A 81 18.23 -0.11 9.77
C PHE A 81 17.31 -1.28 10.19
N ASP A 82 17.33 -1.64 11.48
CA ASP A 82 16.19 -2.26 12.11
C ASP A 82 15.13 -1.19 11.99
N ALA A 83 14.27 -1.37 10.99
CA ALA A 83 12.99 -0.71 10.96
C ALA A 83 12.48 -0.78 12.41
N PRO A 84 12.23 0.38 13.08
CA PRO A 84 11.87 0.37 14.48
C PRO A 84 10.80 -0.70 14.70
N PRO A 85 10.90 -1.54 15.76
CA PRO A 85 9.83 -2.48 16.08
C PRO A 85 8.53 -1.72 15.98
N PRO A 86 7.46 -2.25 15.34
CA PRO A 86 6.26 -1.48 15.03
C PRO A 86 5.82 -0.83 16.33
N ARG A 87 6.15 0.45 16.51
CA ARG A 87 5.77 1.18 17.70
C ARG A 87 4.27 1.04 17.71
N ALA A 88 3.70 0.71 18.87
CA ALA A 88 2.29 0.93 19.11
C ALA A 88 2.07 2.44 18.90
N ARG A 89 1.79 2.77 17.64
CA ARG A 89 1.87 4.13 17.14
C ARG A 89 0.53 4.74 17.48
N SER A 90 0.58 5.97 17.98
CA SER A 90 -0.63 6.66 18.38
C SER A 90 -1.60 6.71 17.18
N PRO A 91 -2.91 6.46 17.36
CA PRO A 91 -3.88 6.53 16.26
C PRO A 91 -3.85 7.86 15.50
N SER A 92 -3.33 8.92 16.13
CA SER A 92 -3.11 10.25 15.56
C SER A 92 -2.00 10.35 14.51
N GLU A 93 -1.07 9.39 14.46
CA GLU A 93 0.03 9.38 13.48
C GLU A 93 -0.29 8.56 12.22
N LEU A 94 -1.40 7.81 12.24
CA LEU A 94 -1.79 6.92 11.17
C LEU A 94 -2.90 7.54 10.32
N VAL A 95 -2.74 7.47 9.01
CA VAL A 95 -3.80 7.91 8.09
C VAL A 95 -4.88 6.83 8.04
N GLN A 96 -6.06 7.14 8.59
CA GLN A 96 -7.21 6.24 8.57
C GLN A 96 -7.92 6.28 7.22
N ILE A 97 -8.09 5.10 6.61
CA ILE A 97 -8.82 4.93 5.34
C ILE A 97 -9.98 3.96 5.62
N GLY A 98 -11.19 4.32 5.18
CA GLY A 98 -12.40 3.53 5.42
C GLY A 98 -13.08 3.06 4.14
N TRP A 99 -13.87 1.98 4.22
CA TRP A 99 -14.86 1.66 3.19
C TRP A 99 -16.27 1.59 3.76
N VAL A 100 -17.27 1.99 2.98
CA VAL A 100 -18.67 1.83 3.36
C VAL A 100 -19.14 0.40 3.10
N ARG A 101 -19.63 -0.24 4.16
CA ARG A 101 -20.13 -1.62 4.11
C ARG A 101 -21.31 -1.74 3.15
N THR A 102 -21.17 -2.62 2.16
CA THR A 102 -22.15 -2.83 1.10
C THR A 102 -22.29 -4.32 0.83
N ALA A 103 -23.51 -4.84 0.95
CA ALA A 103 -23.80 -6.27 0.88
C ALA A 103 -23.14 -6.93 -0.34
N GLY A 104 -22.29 -7.94 -0.07
CA GLY A 104 -21.63 -8.76 -1.10
C GLY A 104 -20.34 -8.18 -1.70
N ARG A 105 -19.89 -6.98 -1.30
CA ARG A 105 -18.68 -6.34 -1.85
C ARG A 105 -17.58 -6.05 -0.82
N ASP A 106 -17.88 -6.22 0.46
CA ASP A 106 -16.97 -5.89 1.57
C ASP A 106 -15.59 -6.54 1.44
N ALA A 107 -15.53 -7.81 1.02
CA ALA A 107 -14.26 -8.53 0.87
C ALA A 107 -13.37 -7.94 -0.24
N ALA A 108 -13.96 -7.58 -1.38
CA ALA A 108 -13.23 -6.98 -2.50
C ALA A 108 -12.75 -5.57 -2.15
N SER A 109 -13.62 -4.76 -1.52
CA SER A 109 -13.26 -3.41 -1.07
C SER A 109 -12.15 -3.44 -0.02
N LYS A 110 -12.24 -4.35 0.96
CA LYS A 110 -11.19 -4.56 1.95
C LYS A 110 -9.86 -4.94 1.31
N ALA A 111 -9.86 -5.94 0.42
CA ALA A 111 -8.63 -6.40 -0.24
C ALA A 111 -8.00 -5.31 -1.11
N GLY A 112 -8.82 -4.55 -1.85
CA GLY A 112 -8.35 -3.43 -2.67
C GLY A 112 -7.73 -2.31 -1.84
N LEU A 113 -8.40 -1.88 -0.77
CA LEU A 113 -7.87 -0.86 0.14
C LEU A 113 -6.62 -1.31 0.89
N GLN A 114 -6.50 -2.60 1.21
CA GLN A 114 -5.30 -3.13 1.86
C GLN A 114 -4.09 -3.06 0.91
N GLN A 115 -4.28 -3.32 -0.38
CA GLN A 115 -3.22 -3.13 -1.37
C GLN A 115 -2.88 -1.66 -1.60
N LEU A 116 -3.89 -0.78 -1.60
CA LEU A 116 -3.67 0.66 -1.64
C LEU A 116 -2.83 1.13 -0.45
N ALA A 117 -3.16 0.70 0.76
CA ALA A 117 -2.42 1.02 1.98
C ALA A 117 -0.94 0.56 1.88
N ASN A 118 -0.70 -0.65 1.38
CA ASN A 118 0.66 -1.16 1.17
C ASN A 118 1.44 -0.33 0.14
N ALA A 119 0.81 0.05 -0.96
CA ALA A 119 1.43 0.88 -2.00
C ALA A 119 1.79 2.28 -1.45
N LEU A 120 0.89 2.88 -0.67
CA LEU A 120 1.13 4.16 0.01
C LEU A 120 2.33 4.06 0.96
N ALA A 121 2.37 3.04 1.82
CA ALA A 121 3.47 2.84 2.77
C ALA A 121 4.83 2.62 2.08
N THR A 122 4.83 2.04 0.87
CA THR A 122 6.07 1.72 0.14
C THR A 122 6.62 2.92 -0.65
N ARG A 123 5.73 3.81 -1.11
CA ARG A 123 6.09 4.90 -2.03
C ARG A 123 6.01 6.29 -1.43
N THR A 124 5.51 6.41 -0.19
CA THR A 124 5.37 7.68 0.52
C THR A 124 5.79 7.52 1.97
N ALA A 125 6.07 8.62 2.66
CA ALA A 125 6.32 8.61 4.10
C ALA A 125 5.03 8.44 4.94
N VAL A 126 3.87 8.36 4.28
CA VAL A 126 2.57 8.17 4.94
C VAL A 126 2.46 6.74 5.46
N GLN A 127 2.05 6.59 6.72
CA GLN A 127 1.73 5.31 7.31
C GLN A 127 0.21 5.16 7.43
N PRO A 128 -0.43 4.44 6.50
CA PRO A 128 -1.87 4.18 6.58
C PRO A 128 -2.18 3.16 7.68
N ALA A 129 -3.29 3.38 8.39
CA ALA A 129 -3.86 2.39 9.31
C ALA A 129 -4.46 1.20 8.54
N VAL A 130 -4.78 0.12 9.26
CA VAL A 130 -5.56 -0.98 8.69
C VAL A 130 -6.93 -0.43 8.24
N PRO A 131 -7.31 -0.62 6.96
CA PRO A 131 -8.60 -0.14 6.50
C PRO A 131 -9.74 -0.70 7.35
N THR A 132 -10.76 0.11 7.65
CA THR A 132 -11.89 -0.29 8.51
C THR A 132 -13.22 -0.06 7.80
N ALA A 133 -14.22 -0.91 8.10
CA ALA A 133 -15.58 -0.72 7.62
C ALA A 133 -16.24 0.45 8.37
N VAL A 134 -16.86 1.37 7.63
CA VAL A 134 -17.50 2.58 8.13
C VAL A 134 -18.99 2.52 7.82
N ASP A 135 -19.81 2.87 8.81
CA ASP A 135 -21.24 3.13 8.65
C ASP A 135 -21.50 4.65 8.68
N PRO A 136 -21.83 5.29 7.54
CA PRO A 136 -22.01 6.72 7.47
C PRO A 136 -23.22 7.24 8.28
N ALA A 137 -24.14 6.35 8.69
CA ALA A 137 -25.26 6.70 9.55
C ALA A 137 -24.91 6.73 11.05
N ARG A 138 -23.79 6.12 11.45
CA ARG A 138 -23.44 5.93 12.88
C ARG A 138 -22.07 6.48 13.24
N ASP A 139 -21.09 6.31 12.38
CA ASP A 139 -19.69 6.57 12.69
C ASP A 139 -19.31 8.04 12.42
N ALA A 140 -18.26 8.50 13.11
CA ALA A 140 -17.70 9.83 12.94
C ALA A 140 -16.80 9.86 11.69
N LEU A 141 -17.31 10.40 10.58
CA LEU A 141 -16.62 10.45 9.29
C LEU A 141 -15.28 11.22 9.34
N GLY A 142 -15.19 12.26 10.17
CA GLY A 142 -13.98 13.09 10.32
C GLY A 142 -12.76 12.36 10.90
N ALA A 143 -12.92 11.13 11.41
CA ALA A 143 -11.78 10.31 11.84
C ALA A 143 -11.03 9.64 10.67
N TYR A 144 -11.58 9.71 9.46
CA TYR A 144 -11.03 9.09 8.26
C TYR A 144 -10.51 10.17 7.31
N ALA A 145 -9.33 9.99 6.74
CA ALA A 145 -8.81 10.89 5.70
C ALA A 145 -9.50 10.66 4.35
N MET A 146 -9.88 9.41 4.07
CA MET A 146 -10.55 9.03 2.84
C MET A 146 -11.54 7.89 3.09
N ILE A 147 -12.71 7.97 2.46
CA ILE A 147 -13.77 6.96 2.51
C ILE A 147 -14.10 6.48 1.09
N TYR A 148 -13.97 5.17 0.86
CA TYR A 148 -14.42 4.52 -0.38
C TYR A 148 -15.86 4.03 -0.22
N TRP A 149 -16.76 4.48 -1.08
CA TRP A 149 -18.17 4.13 -1.04
C TRP A 149 -18.64 3.53 -2.38
N PRO A 150 -18.84 2.21 -2.43
CA PRO A 150 -19.49 1.58 -3.58
C PRO A 150 -21.02 1.81 -3.53
N ILE A 151 -21.55 2.55 -4.49
CA ILE A 151 -22.99 2.83 -4.63
C ILE A 151 -23.57 1.99 -5.76
N ALA A 152 -24.70 1.33 -5.51
CA ALA A 152 -25.47 0.66 -6.57
C ALA A 152 -26.38 1.67 -7.28
N VAL A 153 -26.40 1.64 -8.62
CA VAL A 153 -27.27 2.54 -9.44
C VAL A 153 -28.75 2.38 -9.09
N ALA A 154 -29.18 1.17 -8.73
CA ALA A 154 -30.56 0.85 -8.34
C ALA A 154 -30.78 0.88 -6.82
N GLY A 155 -29.84 1.42 -6.04
CA GLY A 155 -29.93 1.48 -4.59
C GLY A 155 -30.97 2.51 -4.10
N PRO A 156 -31.49 2.36 -2.87
CA PRO A 156 -32.33 3.38 -2.25
C PRO A 156 -31.57 4.71 -2.13
N PRO A 157 -32.25 5.86 -2.30
CA PRO A 157 -31.61 7.17 -2.20
C PRO A 157 -31.02 7.38 -0.80
N LEU A 158 -29.93 8.14 -0.72
CA LEU A 158 -29.31 8.55 0.54
C LEU A 158 -30.34 9.30 1.39
N THR A 159 -30.45 8.92 2.67
CA THR A 159 -31.30 9.67 3.60
C THR A 159 -30.74 11.07 3.81
N PRO A 160 -31.58 12.10 4.02
CA PRO A 160 -31.11 13.48 4.18
C PRO A 160 -30.11 13.63 5.34
N GLN A 161 -30.29 12.87 6.41
CA GLN A 161 -29.37 12.86 7.56
C GLN A 161 -27.95 12.39 7.19
N ILE A 162 -27.85 11.38 6.31
CA ILE A 162 -26.56 10.88 5.83
C ILE A 162 -25.93 11.90 4.87
N ALA A 163 -26.73 12.52 4.00
CA ALA A 163 -26.26 13.55 3.08
C ALA A 163 -25.66 14.75 3.82
N ASP A 164 -26.29 15.22 4.91
CA ASP A 164 -25.78 16.33 5.73
C ASP A 164 -24.48 15.99 6.46
N ARG A 165 -24.30 14.72 6.86
CA ARG A 165 -23.04 14.26 7.48
C ARG A 165 -21.91 14.19 6.45
N VAL A 166 -22.19 13.66 5.26
CA VAL A 166 -21.22 13.62 4.16
C VAL A 166 -20.84 15.04 3.74
N ARG A 167 -21.82 15.96 3.66
CA ARG A 167 -21.53 17.37 3.36
C ARG A 167 -20.56 17.99 4.36
N ARG A 168 -20.81 17.84 5.67
CA ARG A 168 -19.90 18.33 6.71
C ARG A 168 -18.50 17.73 6.60
N TYR A 169 -18.41 16.43 6.33
CA TYR A 169 -17.12 15.77 6.12
C TYR A 169 -16.34 16.35 4.94
N LEU A 170 -17.03 16.65 3.83
CA LEU A 170 -16.41 17.30 2.67
C LEU A 170 -15.99 18.75 2.98
N GLU A 171 -16.78 19.49 3.76
CA GLU A 171 -16.45 20.85 4.23
C GLU A 171 -15.23 20.86 5.17
N GLU A 172 -15.06 19.81 5.97
CA GLU A 172 -13.88 19.58 6.84
C GLU A 172 -12.62 19.15 6.06
N GLY A 173 -12.71 19.02 4.73
CA GLY A 173 -11.59 18.65 3.85
C GLY A 173 -11.39 17.14 3.69
N GLY A 174 -12.37 16.33 4.12
CA GLY A 174 -12.36 14.89 3.92
C GLY A 174 -12.60 14.49 2.46
N LEU A 175 -12.03 13.35 2.04
CA LEU A 175 -12.23 12.80 0.69
C LEU A 175 -13.23 11.65 0.69
N VAL A 176 -14.26 11.71 -0.17
CA VAL A 176 -15.16 10.57 -0.44
C VAL A 176 -15.01 10.15 -1.90
N LEU A 177 -14.73 8.87 -2.14
CA LEU A 177 -14.73 8.27 -3.47
C LEU A 177 -16.00 7.46 -3.67
N PHE A 178 -16.89 7.95 -4.52
CA PHE A 178 -18.10 7.24 -4.92
C PHE A 178 -17.81 6.35 -6.13
N ASP A 179 -17.95 5.04 -5.95
CA ASP A 179 -17.81 4.05 -7.03
C ASP A 179 -19.18 3.52 -7.43
N VAL A 180 -19.63 3.86 -8.64
CA VAL A 180 -20.96 3.51 -9.14
C VAL A 180 -20.90 2.13 -9.77
N VAL A 181 -21.43 1.12 -9.07
CA VAL A 181 -21.48 -0.25 -9.57
C VAL A 181 -22.78 -0.47 -10.32
N ASP A 182 -22.68 -0.63 -11.63
CA ASP A 182 -23.81 -0.95 -12.50
C ASP A 182 -24.09 -2.46 -12.49
N SER A 183 -25.28 -2.85 -12.03
CA SER A 183 -25.79 -4.22 -12.10
C SER A 183 -26.52 -4.55 -13.40
N SER A 184 -26.86 -3.55 -14.22
CA SER A 184 -27.68 -3.70 -15.44
C SER A 184 -26.90 -4.29 -16.63
N VAL A 185 -25.58 -4.10 -16.64
CA VAL A 185 -24.66 -4.63 -17.66
C VAL A 185 -24.75 -6.15 -17.80
N THR A 186 -24.95 -6.89 -16.69
CA THR A 186 -25.06 -8.36 -16.73
C THR A 186 -26.39 -8.83 -17.32
N GLN A 187 -27.48 -8.06 -17.17
CA GLN A 187 -28.80 -8.41 -17.70
C GLN A 187 -28.95 -8.11 -19.21
N GLY A 188 -28.34 -7.03 -19.70
CA GLY A 188 -28.38 -6.67 -21.13
C GLY A 188 -27.74 -7.72 -22.05
N GLY A 189 -26.65 -8.35 -21.62
CA GLY A 189 -25.95 -9.39 -22.38
C GLY A 189 -26.70 -10.73 -22.47
N LEU A 190 -27.56 -11.03 -21.49
CA LEU A 190 -28.34 -12.27 -21.49
C LEU A 190 -29.56 -12.16 -22.42
N ARG A 191 -30.22 -10.99 -22.45
CA ARG A 191 -31.38 -10.73 -23.32
C ARG A 191 -31.00 -10.70 -24.80
N SER A 192 -29.85 -10.11 -25.14
CA SER A 192 -29.35 -10.08 -26.52
C SER A 192 -28.97 -11.46 -27.06
N ARG A 193 -28.41 -12.34 -26.22
CA ARG A 193 -28.14 -13.74 -26.58
C ARG A 193 -29.41 -14.56 -26.78
N LEU A 194 -30.42 -14.37 -25.92
CA LEU A 194 -31.71 -15.04 -26.08
C LEU A 194 -32.46 -14.57 -27.33
N ALA A 195 -32.38 -13.28 -27.67
CA ALA A 195 -32.93 -12.74 -28.91
C ALA A 195 -32.20 -13.26 -30.17
N ALA A 196 -30.86 -13.39 -30.11
CA ALA A 196 -30.08 -13.97 -31.20
C ALA A 196 -30.39 -15.47 -31.42
N LEU A 197 -30.67 -16.21 -30.34
CA LEU A 197 -31.06 -17.61 -30.40
C LEU A 197 -32.50 -17.80 -30.89
N SER A 198 -33.43 -16.90 -30.56
CA SER A 198 -34.80 -16.97 -31.07
C SER A 198 -34.87 -16.65 -32.56
N CYS A 199 -34.03 -15.73 -33.05
CA CYS A 199 -33.96 -15.39 -34.47
C CYS A 199 -33.38 -16.54 -35.31
N ARG A 200 -32.39 -17.28 -34.79
CA ARG A 200 -31.80 -18.46 -35.46
C ARG A 200 -32.75 -19.67 -35.52
N ARG A 201 -33.77 -19.73 -34.67
CA ARG A 201 -34.74 -20.84 -34.66
C ARG A 201 -35.90 -20.64 -35.63
N SER A 202 -36.14 -19.41 -36.10
CA SER A 202 -37.25 -19.07 -37.01
C SER A 202 -36.88 -19.16 -38.50
N SER A 203 -35.65 -19.51 -38.85
CA SER A 203 -35.17 -19.59 -40.25
C SER A 203 -34.92 -21.04 -40.72
N ARG A 204 -35.58 -22.02 -40.11
CA ARG A 204 -35.62 -23.42 -40.56
C ARG A 204 -37.04 -23.87 -40.77
#